data_AF-A0A6B0WAC2-F1
#
_entry.id   AF-A0A6B0WAC2-F1
#
_cell.length_a   1.000
_cell.length_b   1.000
_cell.length_c   1.000
_cell.angle_alpha   90.00
_cell.angle_beta   90.00
_cell.angle_gamma   90.00
#
_symmetry.space_group_name_H-M   'P 1'
#
loop_
_entity.id
_entity.type
_entity.pdbx_description
1 polymer ?
#
loop_
_entity_poly.entity_id
_entity_poly.type
_entity_poly.pdbx_seq_one_letter_code
_entity_poly.pdbx_strand_id
1 'polypeptide(L)'
;TWSLTGSVFGIIGLETAVSLSLDRLVHRGVLSMSRLVELYAPNPARILGVEGGTLKPGAAADITILAPDTAVEVAADRFRSKARNTPFDGWRLRGAVAATVVGGRVVYINETVTEAAALAWPAP
;
A
#
# COMPACT_ATOMS: atom_id res chain seq x y z
N THR A 1 -13.17 -20.38 29.57
CA THR A 1 -12.42 -20.76 28.36
C THR A 1 -12.93 -19.88 27.23
N TRP A 2 -12.07 -19.05 26.63
CA TRP A 2 -12.49 -18.21 25.50
C TRP A 2 -12.76 -19.12 24.30
N SER A 3 -14.04 -19.36 24.03
CA SER A 3 -14.49 -20.22 22.94
C SER A 3 -14.32 -19.48 21.60
N LEU A 4 -13.44 -19.99 20.73
CA LEU A 4 -13.21 -19.46 19.39
C LEU A 4 -14.40 -19.67 18.44
N THR A 5 -15.43 -20.38 18.87
CA THR A 5 -16.56 -20.85 18.06
C THR A 5 -17.53 -19.75 17.59
N GLY A 6 -17.23 -18.47 17.86
CA GLY A 6 -17.98 -17.32 17.35
C GLY A 6 -17.10 -16.14 16.92
N SER A 7 -15.78 -16.31 16.85
CA SER A 7 -14.88 -15.23 16.39
C SER A 7 -14.83 -15.18 14.87
N VAL A 8 -14.97 -13.99 14.31
CA VAL A 8 -14.75 -13.77 12.87
C VAL A 8 -13.26 -13.90 12.57
N PHE A 9 -12.87 -14.92 11.82
CA PHE A 9 -11.49 -15.07 11.35
C PHE A 9 -11.23 -14.05 10.25
N GLY A 10 -10.41 -13.05 10.54
CA GLY A 10 -10.01 -12.02 9.58
C GLY A 10 -9.66 -10.71 10.24
N ILE A 11 -8.65 -10.04 9.69
CA ILE A 11 -8.29 -8.66 10.01
C ILE A 11 -8.15 -7.89 8.70
N ILE A 12 -8.40 -6.59 8.74
CA ILE A 12 -8.08 -5.72 7.60
C ILE A 12 -6.63 -5.25 7.67
N GLY A 13 -5.98 -5.23 6.50
CA GLY A 13 -4.59 -4.79 6.39
C GLY A 13 -4.22 -4.18 5.04
N LEU A 14 -5.14 -4.05 4.08
CA LEU A 14 -4.79 -3.55 2.75
C LEU A 14 -4.29 -2.09 2.79
N GLU A 15 -4.96 -1.23 3.58
CA GLU A 15 -4.57 0.18 3.76
C GLU A 15 -3.24 0.34 4.53
N THR A 16 -2.85 -0.65 5.34
CA THR A 16 -1.60 -0.61 6.13
C THR A 16 -0.45 -1.39 5.52
N ALA A 17 -0.70 -2.20 4.48
CA ALA A 17 0.23 -3.19 3.94
C ALA A 17 1.57 -2.56 3.54
N VAL A 18 1.53 -1.47 2.78
CA VAL A 18 2.73 -0.76 2.31
C VAL A 18 3.52 -0.18 3.48
N SER A 19 2.87 0.57 4.38
CA SER A 19 3.54 1.19 5.53
C SER A 19 4.17 0.15 6.47
N LEU A 20 3.48 -0.96 6.73
CA LEU A 20 4.02 -2.06 7.53
C LEU A 20 5.23 -2.70 6.85
N SER A 21 5.15 -2.92 5.54
CA SER A 21 6.23 -3.56 4.80
C SER A 21 7.48 -2.67 4.72
N LEU A 22 7.29 -1.37 4.50
CA LEU A 22 8.39 -0.41 4.50
C LEU A 22 9.03 -0.30 5.88
N ASP A 23 8.24 -0.05 6.92
CA ASP A 23 8.74 0.16 8.29
C ASP A 23 9.38 -1.09 8.89
N ARG A 24 8.72 -2.25 8.77
CA ARG A 24 9.11 -3.46 9.49
C ARG A 24 10.04 -4.36 8.69
N LEU A 25 10.03 -4.29 7.36
CA LEU A 25 10.84 -5.17 6.50
C LEU A 25 11.96 -4.41 5.80
N VAL A 26 11.64 -3.32 5.10
CA VAL A 26 12.64 -2.60 4.31
C VAL A 26 13.58 -1.78 5.18
N HIS A 27 13.05 -0.88 6.02
CA HIS A 27 13.84 -0.02 6.90
C HIS A 27 14.63 -0.78 7.97
N ARG A 28 14.24 -2.02 8.26
CA ARG A 28 14.97 -2.93 9.16
C ARG A 28 15.96 -3.84 8.45
N GLY A 29 16.11 -3.72 7.13
CA GLY A 29 17.06 -4.51 6.33
C GLY A 29 16.68 -5.98 6.14
N VAL A 30 15.44 -6.37 6.47
CA VAL A 30 14.94 -7.74 6.26
C VAL A 30 14.70 -8.01 4.77
N LEU A 31 14.25 -6.99 4.02
CA LEU A 31 14.05 -7.03 2.57
C LEU A 31 14.63 -5.77 1.92
N SER A 32 15.12 -5.89 0.68
CA SER A 32 15.42 -4.72 -0.14
C SER A 32 14.12 -4.09 -0.70
N MET A 33 14.18 -2.82 -1.09
CA MET A 33 13.07 -2.15 -1.78
C MET A 33 12.66 -2.90 -3.06
N SER A 34 13.63 -3.32 -3.87
CA SER A 34 13.34 -4.08 -5.10
C SER A 34 12.62 -5.39 -4.79
N ARG A 35 13.03 -6.09 -3.72
CA ARG A 35 12.37 -7.34 -3.32
C ARG A 35 10.94 -7.11 -2.84
N LEU A 36 10.69 -5.99 -2.15
CA LEU A 36 9.33 -5.59 -1.79
C LEU A 36 8.46 -5.40 -3.05
N VAL A 37 8.94 -4.62 -4.04
CA VAL A 37 8.22 -4.39 -5.30
C VAL A 37 7.91 -5.72 -5.99
N GLU A 38 8.89 -6.61 -6.07
CA GLU A 38 8.72 -7.94 -6.67
C GLU A 38 7.58 -8.74 -6.02
N LEU A 39 7.46 -8.70 -4.70
CA LEU A 39 6.44 -9.42 -3.93
C LEU A 39 5.04 -8.83 -4.11
N TYR A 40 4.93 -7.53 -4.38
CA TYR A 40 3.65 -6.84 -4.54
C TYR A 40 3.12 -6.86 -5.98
N ALA A 41 3.98 -6.84 -7.00
CA ALA A 41 3.56 -6.53 -8.36
C ALA A 41 3.92 -7.61 -9.41
N PRO A 42 5.18 -7.79 -9.86
CA PRO A 42 5.48 -8.73 -10.95
C PRO A 42 5.29 -10.20 -10.55
N ASN A 43 5.57 -10.60 -9.31
CA ASN A 43 5.37 -12.01 -8.92
C ASN A 43 3.89 -12.40 -8.86
N PRO A 44 3.00 -11.64 -8.19
CA PRO A 44 1.57 -11.93 -8.24
C PRO A 44 1.01 -11.93 -9.67
N ALA A 45 1.36 -10.94 -10.50
CA ALA A 45 0.91 -10.88 -11.89
C ALA A 45 1.33 -12.14 -12.69
N ARG A 46 2.59 -12.55 -12.55
CA ARG A 46 3.12 -13.77 -13.17
C ARG A 46 2.44 -15.04 -12.66
N ILE A 47 2.18 -15.16 -11.36
CA ILE A 47 1.51 -16.33 -10.76
C ILE A 47 0.06 -16.44 -11.26
N LEU A 48 -0.64 -15.31 -11.37
CA LEU A 48 -2.03 -15.25 -11.80
C LEU A 48 -2.19 -15.28 -13.34
N GLY A 49 -1.11 -15.10 -14.09
CA GLY A 49 -1.15 -15.05 -15.56
C GLY A 49 -1.85 -13.80 -16.11
N VAL A 50 -1.81 -12.68 -15.37
CA VAL A 50 -2.43 -11.41 -15.76
C VAL A 50 -1.37 -10.42 -16.21
N GLU A 51 -1.78 -9.47 -17.04
CA GLU A 51 -0.94 -8.33 -17.40
C GLU A 51 -0.69 -7.41 -16.19
N GLY A 52 0.43 -6.69 -16.21
CA GLY A 52 0.81 -5.76 -15.15
C GLY A 52 2.16 -6.07 -14.51
N GLY A 53 2.44 -5.41 -13.38
CA GLY A 53 3.68 -5.60 -12.62
C GLY A 53 4.95 -5.10 -13.32
N THR A 54 4.82 -4.20 -14.29
CA THR A 54 5.92 -3.66 -15.09
C THR A 54 5.73 -2.17 -15.34
N LEU A 55 6.85 -1.44 -15.47
CA LEU A 55 6.87 -0.01 -15.86
C LEU A 55 7.38 0.19 -17.29
N LYS A 56 7.36 -0.87 -18.11
CA LYS A 56 7.80 -0.80 -19.51
C LYS A 56 6.84 0.07 -20.34
N PRO A 57 7.35 0.85 -21.31
CA PRO A 57 6.50 1.55 -22.27
C PRO A 57 5.53 0.60 -22.99
N GLY A 58 4.30 1.05 -23.20
CA GLY A 58 3.23 0.27 -23.83
C GLY A 58 2.44 -0.63 -22.88
N ALA A 59 2.87 -0.83 -21.64
CA ALA A 59 2.07 -1.50 -20.62
C ALA A 59 0.99 -0.56 -20.02
N ALA A 60 -0.01 -1.15 -19.36
CA ALA A 60 -0.98 -0.38 -18.59
C ALA A 60 -0.27 0.49 -17.53
N ALA A 61 -0.66 1.76 -17.44
CA ALA A 61 -0.09 2.70 -16.47
C ALA A 61 -0.73 2.54 -15.08
N ASP A 62 -0.53 1.36 -14.50
CA ASP A 62 -0.89 1.01 -13.12
C ASP A 62 0.33 1.22 -12.22
N ILE A 63 0.38 2.34 -11.52
CA ILE A 63 1.58 2.83 -10.83
C ILE A 63 1.21 3.23 -9.41
N THR A 64 1.98 2.76 -8.43
CA THR A 64 1.91 3.26 -7.06
C THR A 64 3.19 4.03 -6.75
N ILE A 65 3.04 5.29 -6.33
CA ILE A 65 4.15 6.15 -5.93
C ILE A 65 4.35 6.01 -4.43
N LEU A 66 5.55 5.59 -4.03
CA LEU A 66 5.90 5.36 -2.63
C LEU A 66 6.65 6.57 -2.06
N ALA A 67 6.28 6.97 -0.85
CA ALA A 67 7.01 7.96 -0.05
C ALA A 67 7.64 7.23 1.15
N PRO A 68 8.84 6.63 0.98
CA PRO A 68 9.39 5.67 1.93
C PRO A 68 9.70 6.25 3.31
N ASP A 69 9.88 7.57 3.41
CA ASP A 69 10.31 8.24 4.64
C ASP A 69 9.20 9.03 5.34
N THR A 70 7.98 9.02 4.79
CA THR A 70 6.84 9.71 5.43
C THR A 70 6.41 8.99 6.70
N ALA A 71 6.26 9.72 7.79
CA ALA A 71 5.69 9.18 9.02
C ALA A 71 4.18 8.99 8.88
N VAL A 72 3.67 7.84 9.32
CA VAL A 72 2.26 7.45 9.26
C VAL A 72 1.80 7.00 10.63
N GLU A 73 0.65 7.50 11.07
CA GLU A 73 -0.07 6.95 12.21
C GLU A 73 -1.25 6.12 11.71
N VAL A 74 -1.31 4.86 12.13
CA VAL A 74 -2.44 3.99 11.82
C VAL A 74 -3.60 4.37 12.71
N ALA A 75 -4.65 4.91 12.10
CA ALA A 75 -5.89 5.27 12.78
C ALA A 75 -7.04 4.54 12.10
N ALA A 76 -7.51 3.45 12.70
CA ALA A 76 -8.49 2.55 12.10
C ALA A 76 -9.79 3.29 11.78
N ASP A 77 -10.21 4.23 12.63
CA ASP A 77 -11.37 5.09 12.43
C ASP A 77 -11.35 5.85 11.09
N ARG A 78 -10.16 6.24 10.62
CA ARG A 78 -9.92 6.95 9.35
C ARG A 78 -9.83 6.08 8.10
N PHE A 79 -9.88 4.75 8.25
CA PHE A 79 -9.82 3.84 7.09
C PHE A 79 -10.99 4.05 6.13
N ARG A 80 -10.69 3.95 4.83
CA ARG A 80 -11.70 3.98 3.75
C ARG A 80 -12.52 2.68 3.72
N SER A 81 -11.95 1.57 4.17
CA SER A 81 -12.66 0.31 4.38
C SER A 81 -13.90 0.51 5.25
N LYS A 82 -14.89 -0.38 5.14
CA LYS A 82 -16.07 -0.39 6.04
C LYS A 82 -15.75 -0.99 7.41
N ALA A 83 -14.73 -1.84 7.49
CA ALA A 83 -14.34 -2.51 8.72
C ALA A 83 -13.30 -1.71 9.50
N ARG A 84 -13.13 -2.05 10.78
CA ARG A 84 -12.20 -1.41 11.72
C ARG A 84 -11.35 -2.42 12.51
N ASN A 85 -11.47 -3.71 12.21
CA ASN A 85 -10.79 -4.80 12.90
C ASN A 85 -9.34 -4.95 12.42
N THR A 86 -8.47 -4.06 12.89
CA THR A 86 -7.03 -4.14 12.64
C THR A 86 -6.26 -4.16 13.97
N PRO A 87 -5.23 -5.01 14.12
CA PRO A 87 -4.41 -5.03 15.33
C PRO A 87 -3.36 -3.91 15.36
N PHE A 88 -3.26 -3.14 14.28
CA PHE A 88 -2.23 -2.12 14.08
C PHE A 88 -2.68 -0.72 14.48
N ASP A 89 -3.89 -0.57 15.03
CA ASP A 89 -4.41 0.74 15.44
C ASP A 89 -3.48 1.41 16.47
N GLY A 90 -3.25 2.71 16.29
CA GLY A 90 -2.32 3.52 17.08
C GLY A 90 -0.83 3.31 16.77
N TRP A 91 -0.47 2.44 15.82
CA TRP A 91 0.94 2.25 15.45
C TRP A 91 1.48 3.43 14.67
N ARG A 92 2.71 3.83 14.99
CA ARG A 92 3.49 4.79 14.20
C ARG A 92 4.49 4.05 13.32
N LEU A 93 4.46 4.34 12.03
CA LEU A 93 5.20 3.66 10.96
C LEU A 93 5.95 4.68 10.09
N ARG A 94 7.03 4.24 9.45
CA ARG A 94 7.76 4.99 8.43
C ARG A 94 7.53 4.38 7.04
N GLY A 95 6.96 5.17 6.15
CA GLY A 95 6.67 4.82 4.77
C GLY A 95 5.18 4.93 4.46
N ALA A 96 4.86 5.57 3.33
CA ALA A 96 3.48 5.78 2.87
C ALA A 96 3.35 5.53 1.36
N VAL A 97 2.10 5.42 0.91
CA VAL A 97 1.75 5.63 -0.50
C VAL A 97 1.47 7.12 -0.69
N ALA A 98 2.13 7.74 -1.67
CA ALA A 98 1.92 9.13 -2.04
C ALA A 98 0.75 9.27 -3.02
N ALA A 99 0.68 8.39 -4.02
CA ALA A 99 -0.38 8.39 -5.02
C ALA A 99 -0.53 7.01 -5.68
N THR A 100 -1.71 6.77 -6.25
CA THR A 100 -1.99 5.59 -7.07
C THR A 100 -2.60 6.01 -8.40
N VAL A 101 -2.06 5.46 -9.48
CA VAL A 101 -2.50 5.64 -10.85
C VAL A 101 -3.00 4.29 -11.36
N VAL A 102 -4.15 4.27 -12.02
CA VAL A 102 -4.73 3.07 -12.65
C VAL A 102 -5.13 3.42 -14.08
N GLY A 103 -4.60 2.67 -15.05
CA GLY A 103 -4.83 2.93 -16.47
C GLY A 103 -4.47 4.36 -16.89
N GLY A 104 -3.45 4.96 -16.27
CA GLY A 104 -3.02 6.33 -16.54
C GLY A 104 -3.85 7.43 -15.86
N ARG A 105 -4.83 7.07 -15.01
CA ARG A 105 -5.63 8.03 -14.24
C ARG A 105 -5.23 8.01 -12.77
N VAL A 106 -4.99 9.18 -12.19
CA VAL A 106 -4.74 9.30 -10.74
C VAL A 106 -6.05 9.01 -10.00
N VAL A 107 -6.09 7.94 -9.21
CA VAL A 107 -7.28 7.52 -8.45
C VAL A 107 -7.14 7.77 -6.95
N TYR A 108 -5.92 8.04 -6.49
CA TYR A 108 -5.62 8.33 -5.09
C TYR A 108 -4.43 9.28 -4.98
N ILE A 109 -4.57 10.28 -4.11
CA ILE A 109 -3.51 11.17 -3.65
C ILE A 109 -3.56 11.21 -2.13
N ASN A 110 -2.40 11.03 -1.51
CA ASN A 110 -2.25 11.16 -0.08
C ASN A 110 -1.84 12.58 0.29
N GLU A 111 -2.80 13.40 0.70
CA GLU A 111 -2.56 14.81 1.09
C GLU A 111 -1.61 14.99 2.29
N THR A 112 -1.37 13.92 3.05
CA THR A 112 -0.42 13.96 4.18
C THR A 112 1.04 13.84 3.75
N VAL A 113 1.30 13.40 2.52
CA VAL A 113 2.64 13.35 1.94
C VAL A 113 2.94 14.69 1.28
N THR A 114 4.00 15.36 1.73
CA THR A 114 4.46 16.63 1.15
C THR A 114 4.65 16.48 -0.37
N GLU A 115 4.18 17.48 -1.13
CA GLU A 115 4.24 17.51 -2.60
C GLU A 115 3.43 16.44 -3.35
N ALA A 116 2.73 15.52 -2.66
CA ALA A 116 1.89 14.54 -3.35
C ALA A 116 0.74 15.19 -4.14
N ALA A 117 0.29 16.38 -3.74
CA ALA A 117 -0.68 17.16 -4.50
C ALA A 117 -0.19 17.57 -5.91
N ALA A 118 1.12 17.71 -6.11
CA ALA A 118 1.71 17.99 -7.43
C ALA A 118 1.62 16.77 -8.37
N LEU A 119 1.34 15.57 -7.83
CA LEU A 119 1.08 14.36 -8.61
C LEU A 119 -0.34 14.32 -9.17
N ALA A 120 -1.18 15.31 -8.88
CA ALA A 120 -2.41 15.59 -9.61
C ALA A 120 -2.06 16.10 -11.02
N TRP A 121 -1.39 15.25 -11.80
CA TRP A 121 -1.09 15.51 -13.20
C TRP A 121 -2.41 15.62 -13.95
N PRO A 122 -2.58 16.59 -14.87
CA PRO A 122 -3.78 16.65 -15.68
C PRO A 122 -3.80 15.41 -16.57
N ALA A 123 -4.81 14.55 -16.41
CA ALA A 123 -5.11 13.56 -17.42
C ALA A 123 -5.34 14.29 -18.77
N PRO A 124 -4.90 13.72 -19.90
CA PRO A 124 -5.15 14.31 -21.22
C PRO A 124 -6.65 14.52 -21.49
#